data_AF-A0A2T5I0U2-F1
#
_entry.id   AF-A0A2T5I0U2-F1
#
_cell.length_a   1.000
_cell.length_b   1.000
_cell.length_c   1.000
_cell.angle_alpha   90.00
_cell.angle_beta   90.00
_cell.angle_gamma   90.00
#
_symmetry.space_group_name_H-M   'P 1'
#
loop_
_entity.id
_entity.type
_entity.pdbx_description
1 polymer ?
#
loop_
_entity_poly.entity_id
_entity_poly.type
_entity_poly.pdbx_seq_one_letter_code
_entity_poly.pdbx_strand_id
1 'polypeptide(L)'
;MNKFALSIACAISLVVSGIQPALAGNVATVGDTVFILDNPASGSPQLIASVLNADSTTSPNLCFSGQSSLNLGLGAGILATDIVIDNGTAIITTTSTDVPGGVIFKDVSSCIAANSICMATVNDSLLTIPCVQYNNQVFTVVLEQRGSSMNWELTSSPILNDTFAGSKTKK
;
A
#
# COMPACT_ATOMS: atom_id res chain seq x y z
N MET A 1 -30.18 -11.22 -35.68
CA MET A 1 -29.25 -11.96 -34.80
C MET A 1 -29.19 -11.23 -33.46
N ASN A 2 -29.55 -11.95 -32.38
CA ASN A 2 -29.91 -11.36 -31.09
C ASN A 2 -28.64 -10.96 -30.31
N LYS A 3 -28.42 -9.66 -30.08
CA LYS A 3 -27.21 -9.10 -29.45
C LYS A 3 -26.98 -9.57 -28.01
N PHE A 4 -27.95 -10.25 -27.41
CA PHE A 4 -27.88 -10.83 -26.07
C PHE A 4 -27.06 -12.13 -26.00
N ALA A 5 -26.84 -12.84 -27.11
CA ALA A 5 -26.15 -14.13 -27.09
C ALA A 5 -24.61 -13.99 -26.97
N LEU A 6 -24.03 -12.85 -27.37
CA LEU A 6 -22.57 -12.68 -27.40
C LEU A 6 -21.98 -12.36 -26.02
N SER A 7 -22.75 -11.74 -25.13
CA SER A 7 -22.27 -11.32 -23.80
C SER A 7 -22.19 -12.48 -22.79
N ILE A 8 -22.97 -13.54 -22.99
CA ILE A 8 -23.00 -14.71 -22.08
C ILE A 8 -21.81 -15.65 -22.36
N ALA A 9 -21.37 -15.75 -23.62
CA ALA A 9 -20.24 -16.61 -23.99
C ALA A 9 -18.90 -16.12 -23.41
N CYS A 10 -18.72 -14.82 -23.21
CA CYS A 10 -17.47 -14.26 -22.68
C CYS A 10 -17.30 -14.50 -21.17
N ALA A 11 -18.40 -14.54 -20.42
CA ALA A 11 -18.37 -14.79 -18.97
C ALA A 11 -18.03 -16.25 -18.63
N ILE A 12 -18.44 -17.21 -19.47
CA ILE A 12 -18.19 -18.64 -19.26
C ILE A 12 -16.72 -18.99 -19.57
N SER A 13 -16.09 -18.29 -20.53
CA SER A 13 -14.68 -18.51 -20.89
C SER A 13 -13.68 -18.13 -19.78
N LEU A 14 -14.05 -17.25 -18.86
CA LEU A 14 -13.21 -16.88 -17.71
C LEU A 14 -13.24 -17.91 -16.57
N VAL A 15 -14.24 -18.80 -16.56
CA VAL A 15 -14.34 -19.89 -15.56
C VAL A 15 -13.43 -21.07 -15.93
N VAL A 16 -13.10 -21.22 -17.21
CA VAL A 16 -12.27 -22.34 -17.74
C VAL A 16 -10.77 -22.06 -17.64
N SER A 17 -10.34 -20.81 -17.36
CA SER A 17 -8.92 -20.46 -17.28
C SER A 17 -8.26 -20.80 -15.94
N GLY A 18 -8.95 -21.45 -15.00
CA GLY A 18 -8.36 -21.88 -13.73
C GLY A 18 -7.79 -20.73 -12.89
N ILE A 19 -8.14 -19.48 -13.22
CA ILE A 19 -7.82 -18.32 -12.41
C ILE A 19 -8.73 -18.44 -11.19
N GLN A 20 -8.25 -19.12 -10.16
CA GLN A 20 -8.88 -19.05 -8.85
C GLN A 20 -9.00 -17.56 -8.52
N PRO A 21 -10.16 -17.08 -8.06
CA PRO A 21 -10.23 -15.75 -7.49
C PRO A 21 -9.20 -15.73 -6.36
N ALA A 22 -8.07 -15.05 -6.59
CA ALA A 22 -7.18 -14.71 -5.51
C ALA A 22 -8.03 -13.84 -4.58
N LEU A 23 -8.42 -14.40 -3.44
CA LEU A 23 -9.01 -13.62 -2.37
C LEU A 23 -7.99 -12.52 -2.09
N ALA A 24 -8.32 -11.28 -2.45
CA ALA A 24 -7.45 -10.16 -2.17
C ALA A 24 -7.18 -10.19 -0.66
N GLY A 25 -5.90 -10.36 -0.28
CA GLY A 25 -5.52 -10.31 1.13
C GLY A 25 -6.01 -8.99 1.70
N ASN A 26 -6.52 -9.01 2.92
CA ASN A 26 -6.96 -7.78 3.57
C ASN A 26 -5.74 -6.97 3.97
N VAL A 27 -5.69 -5.73 3.52
CA VAL A 27 -4.52 -4.87 3.66
C VAL A 27 -4.84 -3.68 4.54
N ALA A 28 -3.94 -3.36 5.46
CA ALA A 28 -3.91 -2.08 6.17
C ALA A 28 -2.56 -1.40 5.97
N THR A 29 -2.54 -0.08 5.99
CA THR A 29 -1.30 0.70 5.84
C THR A 29 -1.15 1.70 6.97
N VAL A 30 0.07 1.83 7.49
CA VAL A 30 0.45 2.88 8.45
C VAL A 30 1.84 3.38 8.09
N GLY A 31 1.96 4.68 7.80
CA GLY A 31 3.18 5.25 7.24
C GLY A 31 3.57 4.50 5.97
N ASP A 32 4.82 4.03 5.92
CA ASP A 32 5.33 3.21 4.82
C ASP A 32 5.23 1.73 5.10
N THR A 33 4.48 1.28 6.09
CA THR A 33 4.28 -0.16 6.32
C THR A 33 2.93 -0.60 5.81
N VAL A 34 2.95 -1.66 5.01
CA VAL A 34 1.80 -2.41 4.55
C VAL A 34 1.70 -3.69 5.37
N PHE A 35 0.54 -3.89 5.97
CA PHE A 35 0.17 -5.09 6.69
C PHE A 35 -0.79 -5.89 5.83
N ILE A 36 -0.49 -7.16 5.59
CA ILE A 36 -1.29 -8.05 4.75
C ILE A 36 -1.73 -9.23 5.61
N LEU A 37 -3.04 -9.47 5.67
CA LEU A 37 -3.58 -10.72 6.16
C LEU A 37 -3.54 -11.77 5.05
N ASP A 38 -2.73 -12.80 5.27
CA ASP A 38 -2.65 -13.97 4.41
C ASP A 38 -3.41 -15.15 5.04
N ASN A 39 -4.33 -15.74 4.28
CA ASN A 39 -5.06 -16.94 4.66
C ASN A 39 -4.59 -18.08 3.76
N PRO A 40 -3.45 -18.73 4.07
CA PRO A 40 -2.92 -19.78 3.22
C PRO A 40 -3.91 -20.94 3.13
N ALA A 41 -3.90 -21.65 2.01
CA ALA A 41 -4.77 -22.82 1.78
C ALA A 41 -4.59 -23.92 2.84
N SER A 42 -3.44 -23.94 3.50
CA SER A 42 -3.15 -24.80 4.65
C SER A 42 -2.37 -24.04 5.72
N GLY A 43 -2.65 -24.36 6.99
CA GLY A 43 -2.06 -23.68 8.15
C GLY A 43 -2.94 -22.58 8.74
N SER A 44 -2.40 -21.88 9.74
CA SER A 44 -3.07 -20.73 10.35
C SER A 44 -2.87 -19.49 9.48
N PRO A 45 -3.87 -18.59 9.43
CA PRO A 45 -3.69 -17.24 8.92
C PRO A 45 -2.46 -16.54 9.50
N GLN A 46 -1.85 -15.70 8.68
CA GLN A 46 -0.63 -14.97 8.98
C GLN A 46 -0.83 -13.48 8.77
N LEU A 47 -0.12 -12.69 9.57
CA LEU A 47 0.04 -11.27 9.36
C LEU A 47 1.44 -11.00 8.81
N ILE A 48 1.51 -10.47 7.60
CA ILE A 48 2.77 -10.11 6.92
C ILE A 48 2.93 -8.60 7.02
N ALA A 49 4.15 -8.13 7.32
CA ALA A 49 4.50 -6.73 7.28
C ALA A 49 5.53 -6.48 6.17
N SER A 50 5.31 -5.44 5.38
CA SER A 50 6.21 -5.05 4.30
C SER A 50 6.35 -3.53 4.27
N VAL A 51 7.50 -3.02 3.82
CA VAL A 51 7.73 -1.58 3.68
C VAL A 51 7.43 -1.16 2.24
N LEU A 52 6.59 -0.14 2.06
CA LEU A 52 6.35 0.59 0.81
C LEU A 52 7.69 1.18 0.36
N ASN A 53 8.09 0.86 -0.88
CA ASN A 53 9.40 1.19 -1.45
C ASN A 53 10.59 0.36 -0.95
N ALA A 54 10.36 -0.84 -0.42
CA ALA A 54 11.42 -1.84 -0.45
C ALA A 54 11.78 -2.11 -1.92
N ASP A 55 12.95 -1.65 -2.36
CA ASP A 55 13.58 -2.13 -3.59
C ASP A 55 13.74 -3.66 -3.55
N SER A 56 14.00 -4.29 -4.70
CA SER A 56 14.18 -5.75 -4.76
C SER A 56 15.39 -6.28 -3.97
N THR A 57 16.16 -5.40 -3.32
CA THR A 57 17.32 -5.71 -2.48
C THR A 57 17.09 -5.45 -0.99
N THR A 58 15.94 -4.88 -0.62
CA THR A 58 15.64 -4.53 0.77
C THR A 58 15.02 -5.75 1.44
N SER A 59 15.61 -6.12 2.58
CA SER A 59 15.13 -7.23 3.40
C SER A 59 13.65 -7.03 3.76
N PRO A 60 12.84 -8.10 3.77
CA PRO A 60 11.46 -8.01 4.25
C PRO A 60 11.41 -7.40 5.65
N ASN A 61 10.31 -6.74 6.01
CA ASN A 61 10.19 -6.10 7.33
C ASN A 61 10.23 -7.19 8.43
N LEU A 62 11.40 -7.41 9.05
CA LEU A 62 11.64 -8.45 10.05
C LEU A 62 11.17 -8.02 11.46
N CYS A 63 10.09 -7.27 11.54
CA CYS A 63 9.63 -6.63 12.76
C CYS A 63 8.92 -7.58 13.74
N PHE A 64 8.53 -8.78 13.29
CA PHE A 64 7.97 -9.82 14.14
C PHE A 64 9.08 -10.64 14.78
N SER A 65 9.88 -10.01 15.65
CA SER A 65 11.01 -10.66 16.34
C SER A 65 12.01 -11.34 15.38
N GLY A 66 12.33 -10.68 14.27
CA GLY A 66 13.24 -11.22 13.24
C GLY A 66 12.54 -12.03 12.15
N GLN A 67 11.21 -12.09 12.12
CA GLN A 67 10.42 -12.77 11.10
C GLN A 67 9.64 -11.75 10.23
N SER A 68 9.43 -12.10 8.96
CA SER A 68 8.64 -11.31 8.00
C SER A 68 7.12 -11.50 8.15
N SER A 69 6.71 -12.52 8.91
CA SER A 69 5.31 -12.90 9.11
C SER A 69 5.07 -13.38 10.52
N LEU A 70 3.93 -13.02 11.08
CA LEU A 70 3.43 -13.48 12.38
C LEU A 70 2.30 -14.49 12.17
N ASN A 71 2.47 -15.71 12.68
CA ASN A 71 1.39 -16.67 12.76
C ASN A 71 0.36 -16.20 13.80
N LEU A 72 -0.92 -16.11 13.40
CA LEU A 72 -1.98 -15.61 14.28
C LEU A 72 -2.42 -16.63 15.34
N GLY A 73 -2.04 -17.90 15.18
CA GLY A 73 -2.35 -18.98 16.11
C GLY A 73 -3.82 -19.39 16.08
N LEU A 74 -4.50 -19.17 14.95
CA LEU A 74 -5.91 -19.49 14.80
C LEU A 74 -6.08 -20.98 14.48
N GLY A 75 -7.17 -21.57 14.99
CA GLY A 75 -7.52 -22.95 14.73
C GLY A 75 -7.84 -23.21 13.25
N ALA A 76 -7.82 -24.49 12.86
CA ALA A 76 -8.22 -24.90 11.52
C ALA A 76 -9.65 -24.42 11.21
N GLY A 77 -9.86 -23.91 9.99
CA GLY A 77 -11.18 -23.40 9.56
C GLY A 77 -11.54 -22.01 10.09
N ILE A 78 -10.60 -21.30 10.72
CA ILE A 78 -10.74 -19.88 11.07
C ILE A 78 -9.93 -19.05 10.07
N LEU A 79 -10.59 -18.06 9.46
CA LEU A 79 -9.99 -17.12 8.51
C LEU A 79 -9.92 -15.73 9.15
N ALA A 80 -8.89 -14.96 8.79
CA ALA A 80 -8.79 -13.54 9.13
C ALA A 80 -9.37 -12.71 7.97
N THR A 81 -10.40 -11.90 8.23
CA THR A 81 -11.19 -11.24 7.16
C THR A 81 -10.97 -9.75 7.06
N ASP A 82 -10.49 -9.07 8.10
CA ASP A 82 -10.33 -7.63 8.09
C ASP A 82 -9.18 -7.26 9.02
N ILE A 83 -8.46 -6.19 8.68
CA ILE A 83 -7.41 -5.63 9.53
C ILE A 83 -7.53 -4.12 9.57
N VAL A 84 -7.42 -3.59 10.78
CA VAL A 84 -7.20 -2.16 11.06
C VAL A 84 -5.99 -2.05 11.96
N ILE A 85 -5.13 -1.06 11.70
CA ILE A 85 -4.04 -0.73 12.62
C ILE A 85 -4.42 0.55 13.36
N ASP A 86 -4.43 0.49 14.69
CA ASP A 86 -4.67 1.63 15.55
C ASP A 86 -3.61 1.70 16.64
N ASN A 87 -2.91 2.84 16.73
CA ASN A 87 -1.90 3.13 17.74
C ASN A 87 -0.90 1.96 18.02
N GLY A 88 -0.35 1.37 16.97
CA GLY A 88 0.59 0.24 17.11
C GLY A 88 -0.05 -1.12 17.34
N THR A 89 -1.38 -1.23 17.32
CA THR A 89 -2.11 -2.49 17.49
C THR A 89 -2.82 -2.86 16.20
N ALA A 90 -2.59 -4.08 15.70
CA ALA A 90 -3.41 -4.69 14.67
C ALA A 90 -4.67 -5.29 15.30
N ILE A 91 -5.82 -4.78 14.88
CA ILE A 91 -7.15 -5.27 15.21
C ILE A 91 -7.62 -6.09 14.02
N ILE A 92 -7.79 -7.39 14.22
CA ILE A 92 -8.07 -8.34 13.14
C ILE A 92 -9.39 -9.03 13.41
N THR A 93 -10.33 -8.94 12.47
CA THR A 93 -11.59 -9.67 12.52
C THR A 93 -11.39 -11.08 11.95
N THR A 94 -12.02 -12.07 12.55
CA THR A 94 -11.96 -13.46 12.13
C THR A 94 -13.35 -14.03 11.85
N THR A 95 -13.41 -15.04 10.99
CA THR A 95 -14.63 -15.78 10.70
C THR A 95 -14.36 -17.28 10.72
N SER A 96 -15.33 -18.07 11.14
CA SER A 96 -15.30 -19.52 11.04
C SER A 96 -16.65 -20.06 10.61
N THR A 97 -16.67 -21.23 9.99
CA THR A 97 -17.91 -21.95 9.65
C THR A 97 -18.56 -22.57 10.88
N ASP A 98 -17.75 -22.92 11.89
CA ASP A 98 -18.16 -23.79 12.99
C ASP A 98 -18.34 -23.03 14.32
N VAL A 99 -17.79 -21.82 14.40
CA VAL A 99 -17.80 -20.97 15.60
C VAL A 99 -18.06 -19.52 15.19
N PRO A 100 -18.76 -18.71 16.00
CA PRO A 100 -18.89 -17.29 15.72
C PRO A 100 -17.52 -16.62 15.55
N GLY A 101 -17.42 -15.75 14.54
CA GLY A 101 -16.25 -14.92 14.30
C GLY A 101 -15.87 -14.08 15.51
N GLY A 102 -14.61 -13.69 15.60
CA GLY A 102 -14.07 -12.95 16.73
C GLY A 102 -13.19 -11.78 16.29
N VAL A 103 -12.59 -11.12 17.28
CA VAL A 103 -11.58 -10.08 17.06
C VAL A 103 -10.33 -10.48 17.83
N ILE A 104 -9.19 -10.41 17.18
CA ILE A 104 -7.88 -10.63 17.80
C ILE A 104 -7.06 -9.35 17.72
N PHE A 105 -6.19 -9.18 18.71
CA PHE A 105 -5.31 -8.03 18.83
C PHE A 105 -3.86 -8.50 18.80
N LYS A 106 -3.02 -7.86 17.98
CA LYS A 106 -1.58 -8.12 17.92
C LYS A 106 -0.83 -6.79 17.99
N ASP A 107 0.18 -6.72 18.84
CA ASP A 107 1.11 -5.60 18.85
C ASP A 107 1.96 -5.62 17.57
N VAL A 108 1.92 -4.52 16.84
CA VAL A 108 2.68 -4.27 15.60
C VAL A 108 3.44 -2.95 15.68
N SER A 109 3.57 -2.36 16.87
CA SER A 109 4.23 -1.07 17.06
C SER A 109 5.66 -1.07 16.53
N SER A 110 6.39 -2.18 16.69
CA SER A 110 7.73 -2.39 16.14
C SER A 110 7.77 -2.50 14.60
N CYS A 111 6.64 -2.81 13.97
CA CYS A 111 6.52 -2.98 12.53
C CYS A 111 6.23 -1.68 11.80
N ILE A 112 5.69 -0.69 12.50
CA ILE A 112 5.40 0.61 11.90
C ILE A 112 6.75 1.29 11.64
N ALA A 113 7.20 1.20 10.40
CA ALA A 113 8.33 1.98 9.94
C ALA A 113 8.06 3.44 10.25
N ALA A 114 9.03 4.12 10.86
CA ALA A 114 9.00 5.57 10.96
C ALA A 114 8.72 6.11 9.54
N ASN A 115 7.69 6.94 9.40
CA ASN A 115 7.28 7.50 8.10
C ASN A 115 8.52 7.79 7.26
N SER A 116 8.67 7.06 6.15
CA SER A 116 9.61 7.40 5.12
C SER A 116 9.27 8.83 4.75
N ILE A 117 10.28 9.66 4.98
CA ILE A 117 10.28 11.06 4.59
C ILE A 117 10.17 11.22 3.07
N CYS A 118 10.02 10.16 2.29
CA CYS A 118 10.17 10.10 0.84
C CYS A 118 8.88 9.71 0.08
N MET A 119 7.70 10.07 0.59
CA MET A 119 6.44 9.89 -0.14
C MET A 119 5.97 11.17 -0.82
N ALA A 120 5.67 11.08 -2.12
CA ALA A 120 5.03 12.18 -2.81
C ALA A 120 3.58 12.35 -2.33
N THR A 121 3.19 13.56 -1.96
CA THR A 121 1.85 13.87 -1.47
C THR A 121 1.19 14.92 -2.35
N VAL A 122 -0.13 14.82 -2.53
CA VAL A 122 -0.93 15.84 -3.20
C VAL A 122 -1.92 16.41 -2.19
N ASN A 123 -1.86 17.73 -1.96
CA ASN A 123 -2.79 18.45 -1.09
C ASN A 123 -3.16 19.79 -1.72
N ASP A 124 -4.46 20.09 -1.85
CA ASP A 124 -4.99 21.37 -2.33
C ASP A 124 -4.22 21.96 -3.54
N SER A 125 -4.08 21.17 -4.61
CA SER A 125 -3.36 21.54 -5.85
C SER A 125 -1.84 21.75 -5.71
N LEU A 126 -1.23 21.21 -4.65
CA LEU A 126 0.22 21.11 -4.50
C LEU A 126 0.67 19.65 -4.50
N LEU A 127 1.61 19.31 -5.38
CA LEU A 127 2.35 18.06 -5.37
C LEU A 127 3.68 18.29 -4.67
N THR A 128 3.87 17.68 -3.51
CA THR A 128 5.13 17.69 -2.77
C THR A 128 5.86 16.38 -3.03
N ILE A 129 7.03 16.44 -3.64
CA ILE A 129 7.91 15.29 -3.88
C ILE A 129 9.13 15.44 -2.97
N PRO A 130 9.17 14.75 -1.83
CA PRO A 130 10.37 14.72 -1.01
C PRO A 130 11.43 13.77 -1.60
N CYS A 131 12.66 13.92 -1.13
CA CYS A 131 13.80 13.07 -1.46
C CYS A 131 14.27 13.08 -2.93
N VAL A 132 14.08 14.19 -3.65
CA VAL A 132 14.62 14.35 -5.01
C VAL A 132 16.14 14.45 -4.95
N GLN A 133 16.85 13.50 -5.55
CA GLN A 133 18.31 13.52 -5.65
C GLN A 133 18.77 14.38 -6.82
N TYR A 134 19.67 15.33 -6.55
CA TYR A 134 20.33 16.16 -7.57
C TYR A 134 21.73 16.54 -7.09
N ASN A 135 22.76 16.37 -7.93
CA ASN A 135 24.17 16.65 -7.58
C ASN A 135 24.60 16.08 -6.20
N ASN A 136 24.26 14.82 -5.93
CA ASN A 136 24.54 14.12 -4.66
C ASN A 136 23.92 14.78 -3.41
N GLN A 137 22.93 15.65 -3.59
CA GLN A 137 22.15 16.27 -2.53
C GLN A 137 20.68 15.85 -2.62
N VAL A 138 19.98 15.87 -1.50
CA VAL A 138 18.59 15.44 -1.37
C VAL A 138 17.72 16.65 -1.09
N PHE A 139 16.69 16.85 -1.91
CA PHE A 139 15.81 18.01 -1.86
C PHE A 139 14.34 17.61 -1.69
N THR A 140 13.54 18.55 -1.17
CA THR A 140 12.08 18.50 -1.29
C THR A 140 11.67 19.48 -2.38
N VAL A 141 10.85 19.01 -3.31
CA VAL A 141 10.35 19.78 -4.45
C VAL A 141 8.85 19.94 -4.29
N VAL A 142 8.36 21.17 -4.51
CA VAL A 142 6.92 21.48 -4.50
C VAL A 142 6.53 21.97 -5.88
N LEU A 143 5.47 21.38 -6.43
CA LEU A 143 4.88 21.73 -7.71
C LEU A 143 3.42 22.16 -7.51
N GLU A 144 2.97 23.19 -8.21
CA GLU A 144 1.55 23.59 -8.29
C GLU A 144 0.87 22.97 -9.49
N GLN A 145 -0.43 22.70 -9.36
CA GLN A 145 -1.23 22.20 -10.46
C GLN A 145 -1.41 23.29 -11.54
N ARG A 146 -1.15 22.96 -12.81
CA ARG A 146 -1.39 23.88 -13.93
C ARG A 146 -2.89 23.96 -14.20
N GLY A 147 -3.54 25.00 -13.68
CA GLY A 147 -4.98 25.22 -13.84
C GLY A 147 -5.77 24.00 -13.34
N SER A 148 -6.67 23.45 -14.18
CA SER A 148 -7.45 22.24 -13.88
C SER A 148 -6.90 20.97 -14.55
N SER A 149 -5.66 20.99 -15.03
CA SER A 149 -5.06 19.83 -15.72
C SER A 149 -4.39 18.86 -14.75
N MET A 150 -4.06 17.66 -15.21
CA MET A 150 -3.24 16.69 -14.46
C MET A 150 -1.73 16.98 -14.56
N ASN A 151 -1.35 18.16 -15.06
CA ASN A 151 0.04 18.59 -15.19
C ASN A 151 0.44 19.47 -14.01
N TRP A 152 1.69 19.33 -13.58
CA TRP A 152 2.25 20.03 -12.43
C TRP A 152 3.42 20.92 -12.88
N GLU A 153 3.46 22.14 -12.37
CA GLU A 153 4.48 23.15 -12.64
C GLU A 153 5.33 23.38 -11.39
N LEU A 154 6.64 23.44 -11.59
CA LEU A 154 7.59 23.60 -10.50
C LEU A 154 7.51 25.01 -9.92
N THR A 155 7.17 25.13 -8.64
CA THR A 155 6.96 26.44 -7.98
C THR A 155 8.02 26.77 -6.95
N SER A 156 8.54 25.77 -6.24
CA SER A 156 9.69 25.97 -5.35
C SER A 156 10.55 24.71 -5.21
N SER A 157 11.86 24.92 -5.22
CA SER A 157 12.87 23.92 -4.88
C SER A 157 14.18 24.65 -4.56
N PRO A 158 15.01 24.17 -3.62
CA PRO A 158 16.36 24.70 -3.39
C PRO A 158 17.25 24.62 -4.65
N ILE A 159 16.92 23.72 -5.60
CA ILE A 159 17.59 23.56 -6.89
C ILE A 159 17.36 24.78 -7.81
N LEU A 160 16.27 25.53 -7.59
CA LEU A 160 15.88 26.64 -8.47
C LEU A 160 16.75 27.89 -8.31
N ASN A 161 17.49 28.02 -7.20
CA ASN A 161 18.35 29.20 -7.00
C ASN A 161 19.51 29.26 -7.99
N ASP A 162 19.95 28.11 -8.55
CA ASP A 162 21.13 28.07 -9.42
C ASP A 162 20.85 27.76 -10.90
N THR A 163 19.63 27.37 -11.32
CA THR A 163 19.42 26.95 -12.74
C THR A 163 18.09 27.33 -13.38
N PHE A 164 17.12 27.88 -12.64
CA PHE A 164 15.80 28.27 -13.17
C PHE A 164 15.49 29.76 -12.96
N ALA A 165 16.52 30.59 -12.86
CA ALA A 165 16.43 32.03 -13.16
C ALA A 165 16.18 32.23 -14.67
N GLY A 166 15.04 31.76 -15.17
CA GLY A 166 14.71 31.71 -16.58
C GLY A 166 13.28 32.16 -16.84
N SER A 167 13.15 33.43 -17.24
CA SER A 167 12.04 33.98 -18.02
C SER A 167 10.71 34.21 -17.30
N LYS A 168 10.65 35.22 -16.42
CA LYS A 168 9.45 36.08 -16.39
C LYS A 168 9.43 36.95 -17.64
N THR A 169 8.95 36.41 -18.76
CA THR A 169 8.51 37.26 -19.88
C THR A 169 7.16 37.84 -19.51
N LYS A 170 7.17 39.15 -19.22
CA LYS A 170 5.96 39.96 -19.13
C LYS A 170 5.13 39.79 -20.41
N LYS A 171 3.86 39.45 -20.27
CA LYS A 171 2.79 39.93 -21.14
C LYS A 171 1.67 40.45 -20.25
#